data_AF-A0A8H6SX00-F1
#
_entry.id   AF-A0A8H6SX00-F1
#
_cell.length_a   1.000
_cell.length_b   1.000
_cell.length_c   1.000
_cell.angle_alpha   90.00
_cell.angle_beta   90.00
_cell.angle_gamma   90.00
#
_symmetry.space_group_name_H-M   'P 1'
#
loop_
_entity.id
_entity.type
_entity.pdbx_description
1 polymer ?
#
loop_
_entity_poly.entity_id
_entity_poly.type
_entity_poly.pdbx_seq_one_letter_code
_entity_poly.pdbx_strand_id
1 'polypeptide(L)'
;MHGRRKYYPWPWAYPSVVEQDEPFAPRPESWLDEDLPDEPDDEATFPRGRDVIPPGDSDDSDYEAEARALTEAVADEAAFKAYVDLHSEYWPIIPLSEEERDDLPRRVAYLEEVEKKAAEVYDPDEVVALIAEFYQLIVEMGHWEPEDIQYAPHSQPVDTQLARDLGYDAGVIALMEKLPYVRVTVARDSKKYLLTNTAFANYTDEADMRAGRQPPSTDDPEDPEPPFDSWLLPLTVPGVDPRGWTILLDTRVGLVRAHGPGLAVASDNTAEWLRHGPVPQSGPIVPPQRVPGVPAARYFAELIFAYRSLACLPLTRPEWSFTSYELRSTQGLRERHVLMRLYRECGWPDKNKWHRAELLEKWRDIKAKIEELAAASKAKKAALAAQVQA
;
A
#
# COMPACT_ATOMS: atom_id res chain seq x y z
N MET A 1 19.95 16.98 -16.91
CA MET A 1 19.94 15.97 -15.83
C MET A 1 18.52 15.85 -15.32
N HIS A 2 17.78 14.82 -15.73
CA HIS A 2 16.49 14.50 -15.13
C HIS A 2 16.77 13.71 -13.86
N GLY A 3 16.56 14.33 -12.69
CA GLY A 3 16.62 13.61 -11.43
C GLY A 3 15.61 12.46 -11.48
N ARG A 4 16.10 11.22 -11.53
CA ARG A 4 15.23 10.04 -11.47
C ARG A 4 14.46 10.12 -10.15
N ARG A 5 13.13 10.08 -10.23
CA ARG A 5 12.27 9.98 -9.06
C ARG A 5 12.64 8.71 -8.32
N LYS A 6 13.03 8.82 -7.05
CA LYS A 6 13.14 7.67 -6.16
C LYS A 6 11.72 7.16 -5.96
N TYR A 7 11.33 6.11 -6.69
CA TYR A 7 10.12 5.39 -6.39
C TYR A 7 10.37 4.70 -5.06
N TYR A 8 9.75 5.22 -4.01
CA TYR A 8 9.68 4.51 -2.76
C TYR A 8 8.48 3.55 -2.86
N PRO A 9 8.65 2.25 -2.58
CA PRO A 9 7.61 1.24 -2.75
C PRO A 9 6.46 1.35 -1.74
N TRP A 10 6.39 2.44 -0.97
CA TRP A 10 5.44 2.59 0.12
C TRP A 10 4.14 3.19 -0.40
N PRO A 11 2.96 2.61 -0.07
CA PRO A 11 1.66 3.19 -0.45
C PRO A 11 1.44 4.61 0.12
N TRP A 12 2.27 5.02 1.10
CA TRP A 12 2.24 6.31 1.77
C TRP A 12 3.34 7.27 1.36
N ALA A 13 4.40 6.79 0.70
CA ALA A 13 5.49 7.67 0.29
C ALA A 13 4.99 8.48 -0.90
N TYR A 14 4.58 9.72 -0.62
CA TYR A 14 4.54 10.72 -1.66
C TYR A 14 5.89 10.72 -2.37
N PRO A 15 5.96 10.74 -3.72
CA PRO A 15 7.22 10.93 -4.41
C PRO A 15 7.87 12.16 -3.78
N SER A 16 9.07 11.96 -3.22
CA SER A 16 9.84 12.97 -2.47
C SER A 16 9.51 14.35 -2.99
N VAL A 17 8.99 15.22 -2.12
CA VAL A 17 8.65 16.61 -2.41
C VAL A 17 9.73 17.13 -3.35
N VAL A 18 9.41 17.21 -4.65
CA VAL A 18 10.13 18.10 -5.54
C VAL A 18 9.94 19.43 -4.86
N GLU A 19 11.03 20.09 -4.46
CA GLU A 19 11.01 21.48 -4.03
C GLU A 19 10.24 22.26 -5.11
N GLN A 20 8.93 22.39 -4.91
CA GLN A 20 8.08 23.22 -5.74
C GLN A 20 8.31 24.62 -5.18
N ASP A 21 9.38 25.25 -5.65
CA ASP A 21 9.78 26.61 -5.31
C ASP A 21 8.77 27.67 -5.78
N GLU A 22 7.64 27.28 -6.38
CA GLU A 22 6.60 28.21 -6.77
C GLU A 22 5.30 28.02 -5.97
N PRO A 23 4.89 29.01 -5.15
CA PRO A 23 3.58 28.99 -4.53
C PRO A 23 2.53 29.07 -5.64
N PHE A 24 1.70 28.03 -5.75
CA PHE A 24 0.51 28.03 -6.59
C PHE A 24 -0.38 29.22 -6.17
N ALA A 25 -0.38 30.28 -6.97
CA ALA A 25 -1.20 31.45 -6.70
C ALA A 25 -2.69 31.04 -6.66
N PRO A 26 -3.42 31.30 -5.57
CA PRO A 26 -4.84 30.96 -5.51
C PRO A 26 -5.58 31.78 -6.57
N ARG A 27 -6.31 31.12 -7.46
CA ARG A 27 -7.25 31.79 -8.35
C ARG A 27 -8.49 32.24 -7.54
N PRO A 28 -9.07 33.43 -7.82
CA PRO A 28 -10.17 34.01 -7.05
C PRO A 28 -11.49 33.23 -7.18
N GLU A 29 -12.40 33.43 -6.22
CA GLU A 29 -13.52 32.60 -5.72
C GLU A 29 -14.65 32.11 -6.69
N SER A 30 -14.50 32.12 -8.03
CA SER A 30 -15.61 31.84 -8.99
C SER A 30 -15.87 30.36 -9.38
N TRP A 31 -15.19 29.38 -8.78
CA TRP A 31 -15.05 28.03 -9.36
C TRP A 31 -16.24 27.07 -9.18
N LEU A 32 -17.25 27.42 -8.37
CA LEU A 32 -18.49 26.62 -8.30
C LEU A 32 -19.44 26.93 -9.47
N ASP A 33 -19.22 28.04 -10.18
CA ASP A 33 -20.09 28.53 -11.25
C ASP A 33 -19.47 28.45 -12.65
N GLU A 34 -18.23 27.96 -12.78
CA GLU A 34 -17.59 27.79 -14.09
C GLU A 34 -17.89 26.39 -14.67
N ASP A 35 -18.83 26.36 -15.61
CA ASP A 35 -19.02 25.27 -16.57
C ASP A 35 -17.70 25.02 -17.33
N LEU A 36 -16.89 24.08 -16.83
CA LEU A 36 -15.71 23.62 -17.55
C LEU A 36 -16.14 22.90 -18.82
N PRO A 37 -15.45 23.12 -19.96
CA PRO A 37 -15.77 22.45 -21.21
C PRO A 37 -15.65 20.93 -21.04
N ASP A 38 -16.67 20.20 -21.51
CA ASP A 38 -16.65 18.75 -21.61
C ASP A 38 -15.41 18.35 -22.44
N GLU A 39 -14.40 17.76 -21.79
CA GLU A 39 -13.28 17.15 -22.52
C GLU A 39 -13.80 15.91 -23.28
N PRO A 40 -13.45 15.75 -24.56
CA PRO A 40 -13.88 14.60 -25.34
C PRO A 40 -13.17 13.32 -24.84
N ASP A 41 -13.98 12.27 -24.63
CA ASP A 41 -13.51 10.92 -24.32
C ASP A 41 -12.79 10.32 -25.55
N ASP A 42 -11.46 10.32 -25.55
CA ASP A 42 -10.66 9.57 -26.53
C ASP A 42 -10.65 8.07 -26.15
N GLU A 43 -11.62 7.32 -26.67
CA GLU A 43 -11.59 5.85 -26.68
C GLU A 43 -10.53 5.35 -27.68
N ALA A 44 -9.37 4.93 -27.18
CA ALA A 44 -8.37 4.22 -27.96
C ALA A 44 -8.70 2.72 -28.07
N THR A 45 -9.19 2.31 -29.25
CA THR A 45 -9.31 0.91 -29.68
C THR A 45 -7.95 0.21 -29.76
N PHE A 46 -7.78 -0.91 -29.06
CA PHE A 46 -6.67 -1.87 -29.27
C PHE A 46 -7.13 -3.06 -30.11
N PRO A 47 -6.36 -3.51 -31.12
CA PRO A 47 -6.69 -4.72 -31.88
C PRO A 47 -6.26 -5.98 -31.12
N ARG A 48 -7.19 -6.95 -30.99
CA ARG A 48 -6.90 -8.32 -30.52
C ARG A 48 -6.52 -9.19 -31.72
N GLY A 49 -5.35 -9.80 -31.68
CA GLY A 49 -4.97 -10.92 -32.54
C GLY A 49 -4.06 -11.87 -31.76
N ARG A 50 -4.51 -13.11 -31.51
CA ARG A 50 -3.66 -14.22 -31.05
C ARG A 50 -3.92 -15.40 -31.97
N ASP A 51 -2.89 -15.80 -32.70
CA ASP A 51 -2.84 -17.05 -33.44
C ASP A 51 -2.32 -18.19 -32.55
N VAL A 52 -2.80 -19.38 -32.89
CA VAL A 52 -2.64 -20.67 -32.21
C VAL A 52 -1.30 -21.32 -32.57
N ILE A 53 -0.59 -21.89 -31.60
CA ILE A 53 0.57 -22.79 -31.81
C ILE A 53 0.19 -24.20 -31.33
N PRO A 54 0.47 -25.29 -32.09
CA PRO A 54 0.12 -26.66 -31.72
C PRO A 54 1.18 -27.31 -30.80
N PRO A 55 0.83 -28.38 -30.05
CA PRO A 55 1.74 -29.05 -29.14
C PRO A 55 2.64 -30.05 -29.87
N GLY A 56 3.91 -30.10 -29.46
CA GLY A 56 4.86 -31.15 -29.83
C GLY A 56 5.43 -31.79 -28.57
N ASP A 57 5.42 -33.13 -28.54
CA ASP A 57 5.97 -33.98 -27.49
C ASP A 57 7.49 -33.78 -27.34
N SER A 58 8.01 -33.70 -26.11
CA SER A 58 9.45 -33.83 -25.84
C SER A 58 9.73 -34.61 -24.55
N ASP A 59 10.72 -35.50 -24.67
CA ASP A 59 11.30 -36.42 -23.69
C ASP A 59 11.75 -35.75 -22.37
N ASP A 60 11.33 -36.33 -21.24
CA ASP A 60 11.64 -35.85 -19.87
C ASP A 60 13.02 -36.30 -19.33
N SER A 61 13.90 -36.90 -20.14
CA SER A 61 15.18 -37.43 -19.65
C SER A 61 16.33 -36.42 -19.61
N ASP A 62 16.18 -35.27 -20.26
CA ASP A 62 17.22 -34.24 -20.33
C ASP A 62 17.14 -33.23 -19.16
N TYR A 63 15.96 -33.10 -18.53
CA TYR A 63 15.71 -32.15 -17.45
C TYR A 63 16.49 -32.44 -16.15
N GLU A 64 16.72 -33.71 -15.81
CA GLU A 64 17.44 -34.06 -14.58
C GLU A 64 18.96 -33.84 -14.69
N ALA A 65 19.53 -33.97 -15.90
CA ALA A 65 20.93 -33.66 -16.16
C ALA A 65 21.17 -32.14 -16.17
N GLU A 66 20.21 -31.38 -16.70
CA GLU A 66 20.23 -29.91 -16.76
C GLU A 66 20.00 -29.29 -15.36
N ALA A 67 19.11 -29.85 -14.54
CA ALA A 67 18.89 -29.44 -13.15
C ALA A 67 20.12 -29.69 -12.26
N ARG A 68 20.87 -30.77 -12.52
CA ARG A 68 22.11 -31.10 -11.79
C ARG A 68 23.26 -30.17 -12.18
N ALA A 69 23.37 -29.82 -13.46
CA ALA A 69 24.30 -28.81 -13.96
C ALA A 69 23.96 -27.40 -13.45
N LEU A 70 22.68 -27.06 -13.29
CA LEU A 70 22.20 -25.80 -12.70
C LEU A 70 22.61 -25.65 -11.23
N THR A 71 22.63 -26.76 -10.48
CA THR A 71 22.95 -26.76 -9.05
C THR A 71 24.46 -26.59 -8.81
N GLU A 72 25.31 -27.05 -9.73
CA GLU A 72 26.78 -26.87 -9.68
C GLU A 72 27.23 -25.49 -10.23
N ALA A 73 26.39 -24.79 -11.00
CA ALA A 73 26.68 -23.48 -11.59
C ALA A 73 26.52 -22.26 -10.64
N VAL A 74 26.20 -22.48 -9.35
CA VAL A 74 25.88 -21.43 -8.36
C VAL A 74 27.13 -20.70 -7.82
N ALA A 75 28.17 -20.50 -8.64
CA ALA A 75 29.40 -19.80 -8.21
C ALA A 75 29.87 -18.68 -9.14
N ASP A 76 29.20 -18.40 -10.26
CA ASP A 76 29.78 -17.55 -11.31
C ASP A 76 28.80 -16.49 -11.87
N GLU A 77 29.33 -15.29 -12.10
CA GLU A 77 28.69 -14.09 -12.64
C GLU A 77 27.96 -14.37 -13.99
N ALA A 78 28.44 -15.38 -14.73
CA ALA A 78 27.82 -15.89 -15.93
C ALA A 78 26.43 -16.52 -15.70
N ALA A 79 26.19 -17.15 -14.54
CA ALA A 79 24.90 -17.73 -14.18
C ALA A 79 23.87 -16.66 -13.81
N PHE A 80 24.30 -15.57 -13.15
CA PHE A 80 23.44 -14.41 -12.90
C PHE A 80 23.04 -13.73 -14.22
N LYS A 81 23.98 -13.60 -15.16
CA LYS A 81 23.70 -13.08 -16.50
C LYS A 81 22.73 -13.97 -17.28
N ALA A 82 22.97 -15.28 -17.31
CA ALA A 82 22.07 -16.24 -17.96
C ALA A 82 20.67 -16.26 -17.34
N TYR A 83 20.56 -16.10 -16.01
CA TYR A 83 19.29 -15.99 -15.30
C TYR A 83 18.52 -14.71 -15.65
N VAL A 84 19.22 -13.55 -15.66
CA VAL A 84 18.63 -12.25 -16.06
C VAL A 84 18.16 -12.30 -17.51
N ASP A 85 18.96 -12.88 -18.40
CA ASP A 85 18.61 -13.02 -19.82
C ASP A 85 17.40 -13.96 -20.01
N LEU A 86 17.34 -15.08 -19.29
CA LEU A 86 16.24 -16.06 -19.35
C LEU A 86 14.92 -15.53 -18.76
N HIS A 87 14.98 -14.68 -17.73
CA HIS A 87 13.77 -14.19 -17.04
C HIS A 87 13.28 -12.83 -17.57
N SER A 88 14.01 -12.23 -18.52
CA SER A 88 13.61 -11.01 -19.24
C SER A 88 12.37 -11.20 -20.14
N GLU A 89 12.02 -12.45 -20.50
CA GLU A 89 10.88 -12.76 -21.39
C GLU A 89 9.52 -12.71 -20.67
N TYR A 90 9.44 -13.01 -19.37
CA TYR A 90 8.17 -13.11 -18.64
C TYR A 90 7.84 -11.88 -17.78
N TRP A 91 8.87 -11.16 -17.37
CA TRP A 91 8.77 -9.88 -16.69
C TRP A 91 9.85 -9.00 -17.29
N PRO A 92 9.56 -7.75 -17.69
CA PRO A 92 10.61 -6.83 -18.11
C PRO A 92 11.43 -6.49 -16.87
N ILE A 93 12.34 -7.39 -16.47
CA ILE A 93 13.50 -7.06 -15.66
C ILE A 93 14.19 -6.00 -16.50
N ILE A 94 14.00 -4.73 -16.14
CA ILE A 94 14.69 -3.64 -16.79
C ILE A 94 16.17 -4.00 -16.67
N PRO A 95 16.88 -4.27 -17.78
CA PRO A 95 18.26 -4.71 -17.70
C PRO A 95 19.04 -3.62 -16.97
N LEU A 96 19.57 -3.97 -15.81
CA LEU A 96 20.33 -3.03 -15.00
C LEU A 96 21.55 -2.56 -15.78
N SER A 97 21.82 -1.25 -15.72
CA SER A 97 23.07 -0.72 -16.22
C SER A 97 24.26 -1.37 -15.52
N GLU A 98 25.44 -1.35 -16.14
CA GLU A 98 26.68 -1.84 -15.50
C GLU A 98 26.94 -1.13 -14.17
N GLU A 99 26.74 0.19 -14.12
CA GLU A 99 26.82 0.99 -12.89
C GLU A 99 25.80 0.54 -11.83
N GLU A 100 24.56 0.22 -12.23
CA GLU A 100 23.55 -0.28 -11.31
C GLU A 100 23.91 -1.66 -10.77
N ARG A 101 24.54 -2.52 -11.57
CA ARG A 101 25.03 -3.85 -11.15
C ARG A 101 26.21 -3.74 -10.18
N ASP A 102 27.18 -2.88 -10.47
CA ASP A 102 28.36 -2.66 -9.62
C ASP A 102 27.99 -2.07 -8.25
N ASP A 103 26.89 -1.30 -8.18
CA ASP A 103 26.38 -0.71 -6.93
C ASP A 103 25.57 -1.71 -6.06
N LEU A 104 25.17 -2.87 -6.60
CA LEU A 104 24.32 -3.82 -5.87
C LEU A 104 24.92 -4.33 -4.56
N PRO A 105 26.19 -4.78 -4.48
CA PRO A 105 26.78 -5.22 -3.21
C PRO A 105 26.73 -4.13 -2.13
N ARG A 106 26.90 -2.86 -2.53
CA ARG A 106 26.81 -1.72 -1.62
C ARG A 106 25.38 -1.51 -1.13
N ARG A 107 24.38 -1.66 -2.00
CA ARG A 107 22.96 -1.58 -1.61
C ARG A 107 22.56 -2.71 -0.67
N VAL A 108 23.00 -3.94 -0.93
CA VAL A 108 22.77 -5.10 -0.05
C VAL A 108 23.38 -4.84 1.34
N ALA A 109 24.65 -4.46 1.39
CA ALA A 109 25.32 -4.15 2.66
C ALA A 109 24.63 -3.00 3.42
N TYR A 110 24.13 -1.99 2.70
CA TYR A 110 23.35 -0.90 3.29
C TYR A 110 22.02 -1.40 3.89
N LEU A 111 21.28 -2.25 3.19
CA LEU A 111 20.02 -2.83 3.69
C LEU A 111 20.28 -3.67 4.95
N GLU A 112 21.29 -4.54 4.94
CA GLU A 112 21.69 -5.32 6.11
C GLU A 112 22.09 -4.45 7.31
N GLU A 113 22.83 -3.37 7.06
CA GLU A 113 23.19 -2.40 8.09
C GLU A 113 21.95 -1.70 8.67
N VAL A 114 20.99 -1.33 7.81
CA VAL A 114 19.71 -0.74 8.24
C VAL A 114 18.92 -1.72 9.10
N GLU A 115 18.78 -2.99 8.69
CA GLU A 115 18.06 -3.99 9.49
C GLU A 115 18.74 -4.24 10.84
N LYS A 116 20.07 -4.36 10.83
CA LYS A 116 20.84 -4.55 12.07
C LYS A 116 20.64 -3.38 13.03
N LYS A 117 20.76 -2.14 12.53
CA LYS A 117 20.53 -0.94 13.35
C LYS A 117 19.09 -0.86 13.84
N ALA A 118 18.12 -1.20 12.99
CA ALA A 118 16.71 -1.23 13.39
C ALA A 118 16.49 -2.23 14.54
N ALA A 119 17.06 -3.44 14.43
CA ALA A 119 16.95 -4.46 15.46
C ALA A 119 17.60 -4.03 16.80
N GLU A 120 18.73 -3.32 16.76
CA GLU A 120 19.44 -2.83 17.96
C GLU A 120 18.64 -1.77 18.74
N VAL A 121 17.77 -1.01 18.06
CA VAL A 121 16.99 0.10 18.66
C VAL A 121 15.50 -0.20 18.75
N TYR A 122 15.06 -1.38 18.33
CA TYR A 122 13.64 -1.72 18.29
C TYR A 122 13.04 -1.82 19.70
N ASP A 123 12.08 -0.95 19.99
CA ASP A 123 11.24 -0.99 21.17
C ASP A 123 9.77 -1.22 20.79
N PRO A 124 9.17 -2.37 21.14
CA PRO A 124 7.75 -2.63 20.90
C PRO A 124 6.83 -1.59 21.55
N ASP A 125 7.18 -1.07 22.73
CA ASP A 125 6.33 -0.10 23.45
C ASP A 125 6.34 1.27 22.77
N GLU A 126 7.48 1.66 22.17
CA GLU A 126 7.56 2.85 21.31
C GLU A 126 6.66 2.71 20.07
N VAL A 127 6.68 1.55 19.41
CA VAL A 127 5.81 1.28 18.25
C VAL A 127 4.33 1.32 18.63
N VAL A 128 3.96 0.76 19.78
CA VAL A 128 2.59 0.86 20.33
C VAL A 128 2.19 2.32 20.53
N ALA A 129 3.08 3.13 21.14
CA ALA A 129 2.82 4.55 21.39
C ALA A 129 2.66 5.35 20.09
N LEU A 130 3.48 5.07 19.08
CA LEU A 130 3.40 5.73 17.77
C LEU A 130 2.14 5.35 16.99
N ILE A 131 1.72 4.08 17.01
CA ILE A 131 0.45 3.66 16.40
C ILE A 131 -0.73 4.33 17.12
N ALA A 132 -0.68 4.40 18.46
CA ALA A 132 -1.69 5.12 19.25
C ALA A 132 -1.76 6.61 18.91
N GLU A 133 -0.60 7.28 18.78
CA GLU A 133 -0.55 8.69 18.33
C GLU A 133 -1.12 8.83 16.92
N PHE A 134 -0.76 7.93 16.00
CA PHE A 134 -1.27 7.97 14.64
C PHE A 134 -2.80 7.83 14.61
N TYR A 135 -3.39 6.87 15.33
CA TYR A 135 -4.86 6.74 15.37
C TYR A 135 -5.52 7.95 16.01
N GLN A 136 -4.93 8.50 17.09
CA GLN A 136 -5.43 9.74 17.71
C GLN A 136 -5.38 10.92 16.74
N LEU A 137 -4.33 11.02 15.92
CA LEU A 137 -4.22 12.05 14.88
C LEU A 137 -5.37 11.95 13.87
N ILE A 138 -5.74 10.74 13.45
CA ILE A 138 -6.84 10.52 12.50
C ILE A 138 -8.19 10.93 13.11
N VAL A 139 -8.38 10.73 14.41
CA VAL A 139 -9.54 11.25 15.17
C VAL A 139 -9.52 12.78 15.25
N GLU A 140 -8.36 13.37 15.59
CA GLU A 140 -8.18 14.84 15.65
C GLU A 140 -8.49 15.50 14.31
N MET A 141 -8.11 14.85 13.20
CA MET A 141 -8.40 15.26 11.83
C MET A 141 -9.88 15.11 11.45
N GLY A 142 -10.72 14.46 12.28
CA GLY A 142 -12.15 14.33 12.04
C GLY A 142 -12.55 13.17 11.12
N HIS A 143 -11.63 12.26 10.81
CA HIS A 143 -11.96 11.09 9.98
C HIS A 143 -12.60 9.96 10.79
N TRP A 144 -12.13 9.78 12.02
CA TRP A 144 -12.70 8.85 12.99
C TRP A 144 -13.24 9.60 14.22
N GLU A 145 -14.06 8.90 15.01
CA GLU A 145 -14.49 9.35 16.34
C GLU A 145 -13.62 8.70 17.43
N PRO A 146 -13.46 9.33 18.61
CA PRO A 146 -12.66 8.74 19.69
C PRO A 146 -13.10 7.33 20.09
N GLU A 147 -14.40 7.06 20.03
CA GLU A 147 -14.98 5.76 20.36
C GLU A 147 -14.66 4.68 19.32
N ASP A 148 -14.22 5.06 18.12
CA ASP A 148 -13.84 4.14 17.05
C ASP A 148 -12.54 3.37 17.39
N ILE A 149 -11.77 3.83 18.39
CA ILE A 149 -10.50 3.22 18.81
C ILE A 149 -10.69 2.49 20.16
N GLN A 150 -10.12 1.30 20.28
CA GLN A 150 -9.98 0.56 21.53
C GLN A 150 -8.51 0.50 21.95
N TYR A 151 -8.20 1.08 23.11
CA TYR A 151 -6.87 0.99 23.71
C TYR A 151 -6.80 -0.19 24.69
N ALA A 152 -5.58 -0.66 24.99
CA ALA A 152 -5.36 -1.63 26.05
C ALA A 152 -5.64 -0.98 27.44
N PRO A 153 -6.19 -1.73 28.42
CA PRO A 153 -6.73 -3.08 28.32
C PRO A 153 -8.02 -3.12 27.48
N HIS A 154 -8.07 -4.05 26.52
CA HIS A 154 -9.19 -4.15 25.59
C HIS A 154 -10.47 -4.65 26.25
N SER A 155 -11.61 -4.15 25.79
CA SER A 155 -12.92 -4.60 26.27
C SER A 155 -13.20 -6.07 25.93
N GLN A 156 -12.77 -6.48 24.74
CA GLN A 156 -12.67 -7.86 24.30
C GLN A 156 -11.19 -8.24 24.26
N PRO A 157 -10.73 -9.23 25.04
CA PRO A 157 -9.34 -9.63 25.03
C PRO A 157 -8.98 -10.33 23.71
N VAL A 158 -7.70 -10.28 23.33
CA VAL A 158 -7.15 -11.07 22.22
C VAL A 158 -7.23 -12.55 22.58
N ASP A 159 -7.69 -13.39 21.65
CA ASP A 159 -7.66 -14.85 21.84
C ASP A 159 -6.23 -15.37 21.65
N THR A 160 -5.46 -15.36 22.74
CA THR A 160 -4.07 -15.82 22.71
C THR A 160 -3.93 -17.30 22.40
N GLN A 161 -4.96 -18.12 22.61
CA GLN A 161 -4.91 -19.54 22.27
C GLN A 161 -5.03 -19.72 20.75
N LEU A 162 -6.03 -19.08 20.16
CA LEU A 162 -6.19 -19.05 18.71
C LEU A 162 -4.94 -18.47 18.03
N ALA A 163 -4.35 -17.40 18.56
CA ALA A 163 -3.12 -16.83 18.02
C ALA A 163 -1.95 -17.84 18.03
N ARG A 164 -1.81 -18.65 19.08
CA ARG A 164 -0.82 -19.75 19.13
C ARG A 164 -1.14 -20.84 18.11
N ASP A 165 -2.41 -21.21 17.98
CA ASP A 165 -2.86 -22.25 17.05
C ASP A 165 -2.64 -21.83 15.58
N LEU A 166 -2.68 -20.52 15.31
CA LEU A 166 -2.34 -19.90 14.02
C LEU A 166 -0.83 -19.73 13.80
N GLY A 167 -0.01 -20.09 14.80
CA GLY A 167 1.44 -20.10 14.72
C GLY A 167 2.09 -18.73 14.92
N TYR A 168 1.48 -17.78 15.63
CA TYR A 168 2.15 -16.53 16.01
C TYR A 168 3.18 -16.76 17.14
N ASP A 169 4.34 -16.09 17.03
CA ASP A 169 5.38 -16.10 18.08
C ASP A 169 4.89 -15.39 19.35
N ALA A 170 5.40 -15.80 20.53
CA ALA A 170 4.97 -15.24 21.82
C ALA A 170 5.16 -13.71 21.93
N GLY A 171 6.21 -13.17 21.32
CA GLY A 171 6.45 -11.72 21.25
C GLY A 171 5.42 -10.98 20.41
N VAL A 172 4.93 -11.60 19.33
CA VAL A 172 3.85 -11.06 18.50
C VAL A 172 2.54 -11.05 19.30
N ILE A 173 2.21 -12.15 19.98
CA ILE A 173 1.00 -12.25 20.80
C ILE A 173 1.00 -11.19 21.91
N ALA A 174 2.12 -11.02 22.61
CA ALA A 174 2.26 -9.98 23.64
C ALA A 174 2.12 -8.56 23.08
N LEU A 175 2.56 -8.33 21.83
CA LEU A 175 2.39 -7.05 21.16
C LEU A 175 0.93 -6.83 20.73
N MET A 176 0.26 -7.87 20.22
CA MET A 176 -1.17 -7.81 19.91
C MET A 176 -1.92 -7.27 21.14
N GLU A 177 -1.76 -7.86 22.32
CA GLU A 177 -2.45 -7.45 23.56
C GLU A 177 -2.24 -5.98 24.00
N LYS A 178 -1.24 -5.28 23.44
CA LYS A 178 -0.93 -3.88 23.75
C LYS A 178 -1.40 -2.89 22.70
N LEU A 179 -1.49 -3.31 21.44
CA LEU A 179 -1.75 -2.42 20.31
C LEU A 179 -3.16 -1.83 20.36
N PRO A 180 -3.35 -0.54 20.05
CA PRO A 180 -4.69 -0.01 19.87
C PRO A 180 -5.34 -0.59 18.61
N TYR A 181 -6.66 -0.78 18.64
CA TYR A 181 -7.42 -1.30 17.51
C TYR A 181 -8.50 -0.36 17.06
N VAL A 182 -8.76 -0.38 15.77
CA VAL A 182 -9.96 0.21 15.20
C VAL A 182 -11.10 -0.79 15.37
N ARG A 183 -12.25 -0.34 15.89
CA ARG A 183 -13.44 -1.19 16.04
C ARG A 183 -13.82 -1.82 14.71
N VAL A 184 -14.30 -3.06 14.72
CA VAL A 184 -14.70 -3.80 13.51
C VAL A 184 -15.71 -3.00 12.66
N THR A 185 -16.65 -2.28 13.29
CA THR A 185 -17.63 -1.42 12.58
C THR A 185 -16.98 -0.32 11.74
N VAL A 186 -15.77 0.10 12.10
CA VAL A 186 -15.00 1.14 11.41
C VAL A 186 -13.97 0.51 10.49
N ALA A 187 -13.25 -0.52 10.96
CA ALA A 187 -12.27 -1.26 10.18
C ALA A 187 -12.89 -1.97 8.97
N ARG A 188 -14.20 -2.24 8.97
CA ARG A 188 -14.93 -2.81 7.83
C ARG A 188 -15.77 -1.80 7.05
N ASP A 189 -15.88 -0.57 7.52
CA ASP A 189 -16.53 0.49 6.75
C ASP A 189 -15.52 1.01 5.73
N SER A 190 -15.71 0.63 4.46
CA SER A 190 -14.80 1.04 3.40
C SER A 190 -14.59 2.55 3.43
N LYS A 191 -15.64 3.36 3.66
CA LYS A 191 -15.59 4.84 3.71
C LYS A 191 -14.66 5.41 4.77
N LYS A 192 -14.28 4.61 5.77
CA LYS A 192 -13.37 4.99 6.85
C LYS A 192 -11.95 4.45 6.66
N TYR A 193 -11.65 3.77 5.56
CA TYR A 193 -10.30 3.28 5.29
C TYR A 193 -9.29 4.42 5.10
N LEU A 194 -8.04 4.17 5.51
CA LEU A 194 -6.92 5.07 5.23
C LEU A 194 -6.09 4.61 4.03
N LEU A 195 -6.22 3.32 3.67
CA LEU A 195 -5.62 2.71 2.50
C LEU A 195 -6.70 2.08 1.65
N THR A 196 -6.54 2.19 0.34
CA THR A 196 -7.48 1.62 -0.63
C THR A 196 -7.61 0.12 -0.39
N ASN A 197 -8.85 -0.37 -0.32
CA ASN A 197 -9.17 -1.78 -0.13
C ASN A 197 -8.46 -2.44 1.07
N THR A 198 -8.10 -1.67 2.09
CA THR A 198 -7.24 -2.15 3.18
C THR A 198 -7.82 -1.73 4.52
N ALA A 199 -8.04 -2.71 5.38
CA ALA A 199 -8.52 -2.51 6.74
C ALA A 199 -7.36 -2.61 7.74
N PHE A 200 -7.42 -1.86 8.83
CA PHE A 200 -6.52 -2.12 9.97
C PHE A 200 -6.91 -3.41 10.66
N ALA A 201 -5.91 -4.23 11.00
CA ALA A 201 -6.14 -5.50 11.66
C ALA A 201 -6.68 -5.29 13.07
N ASN A 202 -7.71 -6.06 13.43
CA ASN A 202 -8.26 -6.12 14.77
C ASN A 202 -8.07 -7.53 15.35
N TYR A 203 -7.06 -7.73 16.21
CA TYR A 203 -6.75 -9.07 16.72
C TYR A 203 -7.72 -9.58 17.80
N THR A 204 -8.76 -8.81 18.14
CA THR A 204 -9.91 -9.32 18.91
C THR A 204 -10.92 -10.05 18.01
N ASP A 205 -10.79 -9.89 16.69
CA ASP A 205 -11.61 -10.56 15.68
C ASP A 205 -10.86 -11.78 15.10
N GLU A 206 -11.52 -12.93 15.15
CA GLU A 206 -10.97 -14.20 14.66
C GLU A 206 -10.73 -14.19 13.15
N ALA A 207 -11.60 -13.52 12.38
CA ALA A 207 -11.44 -13.41 10.93
C ALA A 207 -10.18 -12.62 10.56
N ASP A 208 -9.89 -11.52 11.26
CA ASP A 208 -8.66 -10.74 11.05
C ASP A 208 -7.39 -11.49 11.43
N MET A 209 -7.39 -12.25 12.52
CA MET A 209 -6.23 -13.07 12.86
C MET A 209 -5.93 -14.13 11.79
N ARG A 210 -6.97 -14.75 11.20
CA ARG A 210 -6.77 -15.71 10.11
C ARG A 210 -6.34 -15.03 8.82
N ALA A 211 -7.03 -13.97 8.41
CA ALA A 211 -6.72 -13.21 7.20
C ALA A 211 -5.30 -12.63 7.27
N GLY A 212 -4.88 -12.15 8.45
CA GLY A 212 -3.54 -11.63 8.65
C GLY A 212 -2.44 -12.67 8.43
N ARG A 213 -2.67 -13.95 8.72
CA ARG A 213 -1.66 -14.99 8.45
C ARG A 213 -1.51 -15.33 6.97
N GLN A 214 -2.52 -15.03 6.16
CA GLN A 214 -2.57 -15.41 4.77
C GLN A 214 -2.04 -14.27 3.90
N PRO A 215 -1.03 -14.53 3.05
CA PRO A 215 -0.70 -13.61 1.97
C PRO A 215 -1.94 -13.31 1.12
N PRO A 216 -2.07 -12.10 0.55
CA PRO A 216 -3.15 -11.82 -0.40
C PRO A 216 -3.03 -12.80 -1.56
N SER A 217 -3.93 -13.79 -1.62
CA SER A 217 -3.91 -14.85 -2.63
C SER A 217 -3.89 -14.24 -4.03
N THR A 218 -3.03 -14.76 -4.91
CA THR A 218 -3.32 -14.68 -6.33
C THR A 218 -4.60 -15.46 -6.61
N ASP A 219 -5.30 -15.12 -7.69
CA ASP A 219 -6.64 -15.62 -8.02
C ASP A 219 -6.74 -17.17 -8.21
N ASP A 220 -5.71 -17.93 -7.85
CA ASP A 220 -5.65 -19.39 -7.93
C ASP A 220 -5.98 -20.04 -6.57
N PRO A 221 -7.21 -20.54 -6.36
CA PRO A 221 -7.59 -21.23 -5.14
C PRO A 221 -6.95 -22.63 -4.99
N GLU A 222 -6.30 -23.16 -6.03
CA GLU A 222 -5.72 -24.50 -6.02
C GLU A 222 -4.30 -24.55 -5.45
N ASP A 223 -3.62 -23.40 -5.34
CA ASP A 223 -2.27 -23.28 -4.74
C ASP A 223 -2.24 -22.19 -3.65
N PRO A 224 -2.76 -22.48 -2.45
CA PRO A 224 -2.78 -21.50 -1.36
C PRO A 224 -1.36 -21.20 -0.91
N GLU A 225 -1.02 -19.91 -0.88
CA GLU A 225 0.30 -19.49 -0.41
C GLU A 225 0.56 -19.90 1.04
N PRO A 226 1.81 -20.26 1.39
CA PRO A 226 2.16 -20.55 2.76
C PRO A 226 1.85 -19.32 3.65
N PRO A 227 1.44 -19.54 4.91
CA PRO A 227 1.21 -18.44 5.82
C PRO A 227 2.51 -17.65 6.03
N PHE A 228 2.39 -16.37 6.38
CA PHE A 228 3.55 -15.55 6.72
C PHE A 228 4.38 -16.16 7.84
N ASP A 229 5.62 -15.72 8.02
CA ASP A 229 6.42 -16.18 9.17
C ASP A 229 5.76 -15.83 10.51
N SER A 230 6.03 -16.63 11.55
CA SER A 230 5.40 -16.53 12.87
C SER A 230 5.68 -15.21 13.61
N TRP A 231 6.76 -14.53 13.25
CA TRP A 231 7.19 -13.25 13.82
C TRP A 231 6.74 -12.01 13.02
N LEU A 232 6.01 -12.21 11.92
CA LEU A 232 5.43 -11.12 11.16
C LEU A 232 4.04 -10.81 11.71
N LEU A 233 3.85 -9.57 12.14
CA LEU A 233 2.58 -9.05 12.63
C LEU A 233 1.88 -8.22 11.55
N PRO A 234 0.75 -8.68 10.99
CA PRO A 234 0.00 -7.92 9.99
C PRO A 234 -0.75 -6.77 10.64
N LEU A 235 -0.30 -5.54 10.38
CA LEU A 235 -0.92 -4.29 10.86
C LEU A 235 -2.19 -3.95 10.06
N THR A 236 -2.27 -4.44 8.83
CA THR A 236 -3.46 -4.35 7.99
C THR A 236 -3.82 -5.71 7.41
N VAL A 237 -5.08 -5.84 7.03
CA VAL A 237 -5.63 -6.99 6.31
C VAL A 237 -6.38 -6.49 5.07
N PRO A 238 -6.61 -7.37 4.07
CA PRO A 238 -7.49 -7.03 2.96
C PRO A 238 -8.86 -6.55 3.45
N GLY A 239 -9.37 -5.50 2.84
CA GLY A 239 -10.68 -4.93 3.12
C GLY A 239 -11.79 -5.70 2.40
N VAL A 240 -12.76 -4.96 1.84
CA VAL A 240 -13.85 -5.55 1.04
C VAL A 240 -13.35 -6.25 -0.23
N ASP A 241 -12.28 -5.70 -0.83
CA ASP A 241 -11.62 -6.26 -2.01
C ASP A 241 -10.32 -6.96 -1.54
N PRO A 242 -10.06 -8.20 -1.97
CA PRO A 242 -8.84 -8.94 -1.60
C PRO A 242 -7.56 -8.26 -2.10
N ARG A 243 -7.68 -7.31 -3.04
CA ARG A 243 -6.56 -6.53 -3.57
C ARG A 243 -6.18 -5.34 -2.67
N GLY A 244 -6.18 -5.55 -1.35
CA GLY A 244 -5.67 -4.61 -0.37
C GLY A 244 -4.16 -4.70 -0.18
N TRP A 245 -3.59 -3.68 0.46
CA TRP A 245 -2.22 -3.71 0.96
C TRP A 245 -2.16 -4.42 2.31
N THR A 246 -1.20 -5.32 2.48
CA THR A 246 -0.85 -5.93 3.76
C THR A 246 0.43 -5.28 4.27
N ILE A 247 0.28 -4.39 5.25
CA ILE A 247 1.39 -3.77 5.98
C ILE A 247 1.78 -4.72 7.11
N LEU A 248 3.02 -5.18 7.10
CA LEU A 248 3.56 -6.16 8.04
C LEU A 248 4.59 -5.49 8.93
N LEU A 249 4.57 -5.78 10.23
CA LEU A 249 5.63 -5.46 11.18
C LEU A 249 6.45 -6.73 11.44
N ASP A 250 7.72 -6.69 11.07
CA ASP A 250 8.70 -7.69 11.47
C ASP A 250 9.14 -7.41 12.91
N THR A 251 8.62 -8.18 13.86
CA THR A 251 8.87 -7.95 15.29
C THR A 251 10.25 -8.44 15.74
N ARG A 252 11.05 -9.09 14.87
CA ARG A 252 12.42 -9.49 15.23
C ARG A 252 13.42 -8.38 15.00
N VAL A 253 13.22 -7.60 13.93
CA VAL A 253 14.14 -6.53 13.52
C VAL A 253 13.51 -5.14 13.58
N GLY A 254 12.23 -5.03 13.93
CA GLY A 254 11.56 -3.74 14.08
C GLY A 254 11.34 -3.01 12.75
N LEU A 255 11.01 -3.73 11.68
CA LEU A 255 10.81 -3.16 10.35
C LEU A 255 9.36 -3.27 9.90
N VAL A 256 8.83 -2.22 9.30
CA VAL A 256 7.56 -2.26 8.56
C VAL A 256 7.83 -2.58 7.10
N ARG A 257 7.07 -3.51 6.53
CA ARG A 257 7.13 -3.95 5.13
C ARG A 257 5.74 -3.80 4.51
N ALA A 258 5.66 -3.32 3.27
CA ALA A 258 4.40 -3.13 2.56
C ALA A 258 4.25 -4.19 1.47
N HIS A 259 3.37 -5.15 1.68
CA HIS A 259 3.04 -6.21 0.74
C HIS A 259 1.71 -5.86 0.05
N GLY A 260 1.56 -6.15 -1.24
CA GLY A 260 0.38 -5.71 -1.97
C GLY A 260 0.11 -6.49 -3.25
N PRO A 261 -1.09 -6.34 -3.82
CA PRO A 261 -1.55 -7.11 -4.96
C PRO A 261 -0.89 -6.56 -6.21
N GLY A 262 -0.19 -7.42 -6.95
CA GLY A 262 0.51 -6.99 -8.15
C GLY A 262 1.68 -6.05 -7.85
N LEU A 263 2.29 -6.14 -6.67
CA LEU A 263 3.69 -5.76 -6.47
C LEU A 263 4.55 -6.72 -7.30
N ALA A 264 4.44 -6.55 -8.62
CA ALA A 264 5.43 -6.99 -9.56
C ALA A 264 6.74 -6.43 -9.04
N VAL A 265 7.71 -7.31 -8.88
CA VAL A 265 9.08 -7.00 -8.51
C VAL A 265 9.52 -5.79 -9.33
N ALA A 266 9.45 -4.59 -8.75
CA ALA A 266 10.05 -3.44 -9.39
C ALA A 266 11.54 -3.76 -9.50
N SER A 267 12.18 -3.38 -10.60
CA SER A 267 13.64 -3.45 -10.82
C SER A 267 14.46 -2.96 -9.62
N ASP A 268 13.86 -2.11 -8.81
CA ASP A 268 14.35 -1.46 -7.62
C ASP A 268 14.59 -2.45 -6.46
N ASN A 269 13.92 -3.61 -6.47
CA ASN A 269 14.11 -4.68 -5.50
C ASN A 269 15.32 -5.58 -5.82
N THR A 270 16.10 -5.33 -6.88
CA THR A 270 17.20 -6.23 -7.28
C THR A 270 18.24 -6.47 -6.17
N ALA A 271 18.42 -5.52 -5.23
CA ALA A 271 19.26 -5.72 -4.06
C ALA A 271 18.70 -6.80 -3.11
N GLU A 272 17.40 -6.77 -2.81
CA GLU A 272 16.75 -7.81 -1.99
C GLU A 272 16.76 -9.18 -2.69
N TRP A 273 16.68 -9.19 -4.03
CA TRP A 273 16.87 -10.41 -4.81
C TRP A 273 18.25 -11.02 -4.66
N LEU A 274 19.30 -10.21 -4.77
CA LEU A 274 20.66 -10.71 -4.55
C LEU A 274 20.88 -11.22 -3.13
N ARG A 275 20.29 -10.54 -2.14
CA ARG A 275 20.41 -10.91 -0.74
C ARG A 275 19.77 -12.26 -0.43
N HIS A 276 18.62 -12.55 -1.02
CA HIS A 276 17.83 -13.75 -0.72
C HIS A 276 17.91 -14.85 -1.79
N GLY A 277 18.69 -14.64 -2.85
CA GLY A 277 18.78 -15.54 -4.01
C GLY A 277 17.56 -15.45 -4.93
N PRO A 278 17.47 -16.25 -6.01
CA PRO A 278 16.29 -16.29 -6.87
C PRO A 278 15.03 -16.72 -6.07
N VAL A 279 13.87 -16.19 -6.41
CA VAL A 279 12.58 -16.71 -5.94
C VAL A 279 12.32 -18.01 -6.72
N PRO A 280 11.88 -19.10 -6.07
CA PRO A 280 11.41 -20.28 -6.79
C PRO A 280 10.38 -19.87 -7.84
N GLN A 281 10.49 -20.39 -9.07
CA GLN A 281 9.62 -20.02 -10.19
C GLN A 281 8.11 -20.31 -9.97
N SER A 282 7.76 -20.98 -8.88
CA SER A 282 6.42 -21.52 -8.63
C SER A 282 5.47 -20.55 -7.90
N GLY A 283 5.79 -19.27 -7.74
CA GLY A 283 4.94 -18.34 -6.98
C GLY A 283 4.89 -16.93 -7.58
N PRO A 284 3.69 -16.39 -7.89
CA PRO A 284 3.54 -15.01 -8.36
C PRO A 284 3.81 -13.94 -7.29
N ILE A 285 3.96 -14.32 -6.02
CA ILE A 285 4.11 -13.40 -4.90
C ILE A 285 5.51 -13.44 -4.31
N VAL A 286 6.06 -12.25 -4.09
CA VAL A 286 7.34 -12.05 -3.42
C VAL A 286 7.18 -12.31 -1.92
N PRO A 287 7.95 -13.24 -1.31
CA PRO A 287 7.97 -13.43 0.13
C PRO A 287 8.20 -12.09 0.87
N PRO A 288 7.49 -11.79 1.96
CA PRO A 288 7.59 -10.50 2.64
C PRO A 288 9.00 -10.09 3.05
N GLN A 289 9.85 -11.06 3.38
CA GLN A 289 11.23 -10.86 3.81
C GLN A 289 12.07 -10.20 2.71
N ARG A 290 11.64 -10.32 1.45
CA ARG A 290 12.28 -9.75 0.26
C ARG A 290 11.70 -8.39 -0.15
N VAL A 291 10.72 -7.88 0.60
CA VAL A 291 10.23 -6.51 0.44
C VAL A 291 11.07 -5.60 1.32
N PRO A 292 11.72 -4.55 0.80
CA PRO A 292 12.52 -3.65 1.61
C PRO A 292 11.74 -3.14 2.83
N GLY A 293 12.38 -3.12 4.00
CA GLY A 293 11.78 -2.65 5.25
C GLY A 293 12.14 -1.21 5.59
N VAL A 294 11.31 -0.55 6.40
CA VAL A 294 11.63 0.73 7.08
C VAL A 294 11.55 0.52 8.58
N PRO A 295 12.49 1.04 9.39
CA PRO A 295 12.39 1.01 10.85
C PRO A 295 11.02 1.48 11.32
N ALA A 296 10.32 0.67 12.11
CA ALA A 296 8.90 0.88 12.45
C ALA A 296 8.65 2.23 13.10
N ALA A 297 9.52 2.64 14.04
CA ALA A 297 9.43 3.95 14.68
C ALA A 297 9.53 5.09 13.66
N ARG A 298 10.47 4.98 12.72
CA ARG A 298 10.64 5.96 11.63
C ARG A 298 9.42 5.98 10.71
N TYR A 299 8.91 4.81 10.33
CA TYR A 299 7.74 4.68 9.46
C TYR A 299 6.53 5.42 10.05
N PHE A 300 6.18 5.17 11.32
CA PHE A 300 5.04 5.83 11.94
C PHE A 300 5.28 7.31 12.21
N ALA A 301 6.50 7.72 12.57
CA ALA A 301 6.84 9.13 12.73
C ALA A 301 6.70 9.91 11.41
N GLU A 302 7.17 9.36 10.30
CA GLU A 302 7.00 9.95 8.96
C GLU A 302 5.53 9.98 8.54
N LEU A 303 4.76 8.93 8.84
CA LEU A 303 3.32 8.88 8.57
C LEU A 303 2.55 9.96 9.35
N ILE A 304 2.80 10.08 10.67
CA ILE A 304 2.23 11.13 11.53
C ILE A 304 2.58 12.51 10.97
N PHE A 305 3.84 12.74 10.61
CA PHE A 305 4.28 14.00 10.02
C PHE A 305 3.56 14.29 8.69
N ALA A 306 3.41 13.29 7.83
CA ALA A 306 2.75 13.45 6.54
C ALA A 306 1.26 13.85 6.69
N TYR A 307 0.53 13.25 7.62
CA TYR A 307 -0.85 13.63 7.91
C TYR A 307 -0.95 15.00 8.60
N ARG A 308 -0.08 15.27 9.59
CA ARG A 308 -0.07 16.55 10.29
C ARG A 308 0.28 17.73 9.36
N SER A 309 1.15 17.51 8.38
CA SER A 309 1.51 18.50 7.34
C SER A 309 0.53 18.57 6.16
N LEU A 310 -0.49 17.70 6.13
CA LEU A 310 -1.43 17.50 5.01
C LEU A 310 -0.76 17.02 3.71
N ALA A 311 0.46 16.49 3.77
CA ALA A 311 1.08 15.78 2.66
C ALA A 311 0.33 14.47 2.34
N CYS A 312 -0.28 13.87 3.36
CA CYS A 312 -1.28 12.81 3.24
C CYS A 312 -2.62 13.30 3.83
N LEU A 313 -3.72 12.80 3.28
CA LEU A 313 -5.07 13.00 3.80
C LEU A 313 -5.76 11.63 3.95
N PRO A 314 -6.71 11.49 4.88
CA PRO A 314 -7.61 10.34 4.89
C PRO A 314 -8.33 10.19 3.54
N LEU A 315 -8.59 8.95 3.12
CA LEU A 315 -9.25 8.71 1.83
C LEU A 315 -10.68 9.24 1.89
N THR A 316 -11.06 10.04 0.90
CA THR A 316 -12.43 10.54 0.78
C THR A 316 -13.34 9.57 0.05
N ARG A 317 -12.74 8.68 -0.78
CA ARG A 317 -13.38 7.67 -1.66
C ARG A 317 -12.59 6.35 -1.76
N PRO A 318 -12.44 5.63 -0.64
CA PRO A 318 -11.64 4.41 -0.54
C PRO A 318 -12.05 3.25 -1.46
N GLU A 319 -13.25 3.31 -2.03
CA GLU A 319 -13.73 2.39 -3.08
C GLU A 319 -13.01 2.54 -4.44
N TRP A 320 -12.22 3.59 -4.64
CA TRP A 320 -11.48 3.81 -5.88
C TRP A 320 -10.10 3.16 -5.78
N SER A 321 -9.90 2.06 -6.52
CA SER A 321 -8.66 1.28 -6.50
C SER A 321 -7.44 2.10 -6.92
N PHE A 322 -6.29 1.86 -6.27
CA PHE A 322 -4.97 2.47 -6.54
C PHE A 322 -4.43 2.20 -7.95
N THR A 323 -5.20 1.51 -8.81
CA THR A 323 -4.96 1.45 -10.26
C THR A 323 -5.22 2.83 -10.87
N SER A 324 -4.41 3.83 -10.51
CA SER A 324 -4.29 5.14 -11.13
C SER A 324 -5.53 6.05 -11.17
N TYR A 325 -6.74 5.59 -10.86
CA TYR A 325 -7.96 6.38 -11.11
C TYR A 325 -8.26 7.43 -10.04
N GLU A 326 -7.79 7.33 -8.79
CA GLU A 326 -8.00 8.44 -7.83
C GLU A 326 -7.16 9.68 -8.17
N LEU A 327 -5.87 9.48 -8.48
CA LEU A 327 -4.96 10.55 -8.89
C LEU A 327 -5.17 10.99 -10.33
N ARG A 328 -5.81 10.18 -11.18
CA ARG A 328 -6.15 10.56 -12.57
C ARG A 328 -7.59 11.04 -12.74
N SER A 329 -8.50 10.67 -11.84
CA SER A 329 -9.84 11.25 -11.87
C SER A 329 -9.73 12.67 -11.35
N THR A 330 -10.20 13.60 -12.16
CA THR A 330 -10.26 15.02 -11.82
C THR A 330 -11.03 15.24 -10.51
N GLN A 331 -11.97 14.35 -10.15
CA GLN A 331 -12.78 14.45 -8.94
C GLN A 331 -12.01 14.14 -7.65
N GLY A 332 -11.20 13.07 -7.59
CA GLY A 332 -10.44 12.72 -6.38
C GLY A 332 -9.41 13.79 -6.02
N LEU A 333 -8.68 14.29 -7.02
CA LEU A 333 -7.78 15.43 -6.85
C LEU A 333 -8.51 16.70 -6.38
N ARG A 334 -9.69 17.00 -6.93
CA ARG A 334 -10.50 18.16 -6.51
C ARG A 334 -10.93 18.03 -5.05
N GLU A 335 -11.47 16.89 -4.64
CA GLU A 335 -11.87 16.64 -3.25
C GLU A 335 -10.70 16.81 -2.29
N ARG A 336 -9.54 16.24 -2.65
CA ARG A 336 -8.31 16.41 -1.88
C ARG A 336 -7.93 17.89 -1.72
N HIS A 337 -7.93 18.66 -2.80
CA HIS A 337 -7.59 20.09 -2.73
C HIS A 337 -8.59 20.90 -1.89
N VAL A 338 -9.88 20.61 -2.03
CA VAL A 338 -10.93 21.23 -1.19
C VAL A 338 -10.68 20.91 0.28
N LEU A 339 -10.48 19.64 0.61
CA LEU A 339 -10.30 19.20 1.98
C LEU A 339 -9.02 19.79 2.61
N MET A 340 -7.90 19.81 1.88
CA MET A 340 -6.67 20.49 2.33
C MET A 340 -6.90 21.97 2.66
N ARG A 341 -7.66 22.68 1.82
CA ARG A 341 -8.01 24.08 2.05
C ARG A 341 -8.89 24.22 3.29
N LEU A 342 -9.93 23.39 3.44
CA LEU A 342 -10.78 23.40 4.64
C LEU A 342 -9.97 23.17 5.92
N TYR A 343 -9.04 22.22 5.94
CA TYR A 343 -8.16 22.01 7.10
C TYR A 343 -7.42 23.29 7.49
N ARG A 344 -6.84 23.99 6.51
CA ARG A 344 -6.12 25.25 6.74
C ARG A 344 -7.03 26.37 7.22
N GLU A 345 -8.20 26.53 6.59
CA GLU A 345 -9.20 27.54 6.98
C GLU A 345 -9.71 27.31 8.41
N CYS A 346 -9.91 26.05 8.79
CA CYS A 346 -10.32 25.66 10.13
C CYS A 346 -9.15 25.58 11.13
N GLY A 347 -7.95 26.08 10.78
CA GLY A 347 -6.84 26.28 11.71
C GLY A 347 -5.89 25.09 11.91
N TRP A 348 -5.99 24.02 11.12
CA TRP A 348 -5.05 22.89 11.19
C TRP A 348 -3.63 23.30 10.71
N PRO A 349 -2.54 22.78 11.32
CA PRO A 349 -2.47 21.85 12.46
C PRO A 349 -2.37 22.54 13.84
N ASP A 350 -2.61 23.86 13.93
CA ASP A 350 -2.46 24.62 15.18
C ASP A 350 -3.61 24.27 16.14
N LYS A 351 -3.33 23.46 17.17
CA LYS A 351 -4.35 22.98 18.13
C LYS A 351 -5.14 24.10 18.80
N ASN A 352 -4.58 25.31 18.92
CA ASN A 352 -5.28 26.46 19.51
C ASN A 352 -6.26 27.14 18.55
N LYS A 353 -6.13 26.88 17.25
CA LYS A 353 -6.98 27.41 16.18
C LYS A 353 -7.83 26.33 15.52
N TRP A 354 -7.59 25.06 15.86
CA TRP A 354 -8.25 23.94 15.21
C TRP A 354 -9.74 23.86 15.57
N HIS A 355 -10.60 24.01 14.57
CA HIS A 355 -12.05 23.97 14.70
C HIS A 355 -12.63 22.72 14.01
N ARG A 356 -12.44 21.54 14.63
CA ARG A 356 -12.92 20.23 14.10
C ARG A 356 -14.40 20.25 13.70
N ALA A 357 -15.28 20.79 14.55
CA ALA A 357 -16.72 20.79 14.28
C ALA A 357 -17.08 21.60 13.01
N GLU A 358 -16.43 22.75 12.83
CA GLU A 358 -16.62 23.61 11.66
C GLU A 358 -16.11 22.93 10.38
N LEU A 359 -14.96 22.25 10.44
CA LEU A 359 -14.45 21.45 9.32
C LEU A 359 -15.48 20.41 8.88
N LEU A 360 -16.01 19.64 9.83
CA LEU A 360 -16.94 18.55 9.54
C LEU A 360 -18.26 19.05 8.94
N GLU A 361 -18.76 20.19 9.42
CA GLU A 361 -19.94 20.86 8.85
C GLU A 361 -19.67 21.30 7.41
N LYS A 362 -18.61 22.09 7.18
CA LYS A 362 -18.23 22.56 5.84
C LYS A 362 -17.98 21.42 4.87
N TRP A 363 -17.31 20.36 5.32
CA TRP A 363 -17.02 19.21 4.48
C TRP A 363 -18.27 18.43 4.09
N ARG A 364 -19.22 18.26 5.02
CA ARG A 364 -20.52 17.63 4.76
C ARG A 364 -21.29 18.41 3.70
N ASP A 365 -21.34 19.73 3.82
CA ASP A 365 -22.04 20.60 2.86
C ASP A 365 -21.41 20.53 1.46
N ILE A 366 -20.08 20.51 1.38
CA ILE A 366 -19.40 20.39 0.10
C ILE A 366 -19.58 19.00 -0.51
N LYS A 367 -19.51 17.92 0.28
CA LYS A 367 -19.79 16.56 -0.23
C LYS A 367 -21.20 16.46 -0.80
N ALA A 368 -22.20 16.98 -0.08
CA ALA A 368 -23.58 16.98 -0.57
C ALA A 368 -23.73 17.70 -1.92
N LYS A 369 -23.07 18.87 -2.07
CA LYS A 369 -23.04 19.60 -3.36
C LYS A 369 -22.34 18.82 -4.47
N ILE A 370 -21.21 18.18 -4.18
CA ILE A 370 -20.47 17.35 -5.15
C ILE A 370 -21.36 16.18 -5.63
N GLU A 371 -22.08 15.54 -4.73
CA GLU A 371 -23.00 14.45 -5.06
C GLU A 371 -24.20 14.93 -5.90
N GLU A 372 -24.78 16.08 -5.56
CA GLU A 372 -25.87 16.71 -6.33
C GLU A 372 -25.43 17.03 -7.77
N LEU A 373 -24.25 17.65 -7.93
CA LEU A 373 -23.68 17.96 -9.24
C LEU A 373 -23.35 16.70 -10.05
N ALA A 374 -22.83 15.65 -9.40
CA ALA A 374 -22.55 14.38 -10.06
C ALA A 374 -23.84 13.69 -10.55
N ALA A 375 -24.91 13.73 -9.73
CA ALA A 375 -26.21 13.20 -10.10
C ALA A 375 -26.83 13.97 -11.28
N ALA A 376 -26.74 15.31 -11.26
CA ALA A 376 -27.21 16.16 -12.36
C ALA A 376 -26.45 15.91 -13.66
N SER A 377 -25.12 15.79 -13.60
CA SER A 377 -24.28 15.46 -14.76
C SER A 377 -24.64 14.09 -15.35
N LYS A 378 -24.81 13.07 -14.50
CA LYS A 378 -25.24 11.73 -14.92
C LYS A 378 -26.60 11.76 -15.61
N ALA A 379 -27.56 12.51 -15.08
CA ALA A 379 -28.89 12.67 -15.69
C ALA A 379 -28.82 13.37 -17.06
N LYS A 380 -27.99 14.42 -17.18
CA LYS A 380 -27.74 15.12 -18.46
C LYS A 380 -27.13 14.19 -19.51
N LYS A 381 -26.12 13.40 -19.14
CA LYS A 381 -25.49 12.40 -20.03
C LYS A 381 -26.50 11.34 -20.50
N ALA A 382 -27.33 10.83 -19.58
CA ALA A 382 -28.37 9.87 -19.93
C ALA A 382 -29.43 10.46 -20.89
N ALA A 383 -29.84 11.72 -20.67
CA ALA A 383 -30.77 12.42 -21.55
C ALA A 383 -30.19 12.63 -22.95
N LEU A 384 -28.91 13.01 -23.05
CA LEU A 384 -28.22 13.17 -24.33
C LEU A 384 -28.07 11.84 -25.06
N ALA A 385 -27.69 10.76 -24.37
CA ALA A 385 -27.60 9.43 -24.96
C ALA A 385 -28.95 8.95 -25.50
N ALA A 386 -30.05 9.22 -24.79
CA ALA A 386 -31.40 8.92 -25.27
C ALA A 386 -31.80 9.73 -26.52
N GLN A 387 -31.35 10.99 -26.62
CA GLN A 387 -31.58 11.82 -27.81
C GLN A 387 -30.79 11.34 -29.03
N VAL A 388 -29.59 10.79 -28.85
CA VAL A 388 -28.76 10.25 -29.95
C VAL A 388 -29.34 8.93 -30.49
N GLN A 389 -30.09 8.19 -29.68
CA GLN A 389 -30.70 6.91 -30.07
C GLN A 389 -32.07 7.06 -30.75
N ALA A 390 -32.72 8.22 -30.60
CA ALA A 390 -34.02 8.54 -31.21
C ALA A 390 -33.83 9.16 -32.59
#